data_AF-A0A7J0DXL5-F1
#
_entry.id   AF-A0A7J0DXL5-F1
#
_cell.length_a   1.000
_cell.length_b   1.000
_cell.length_c   1.000
_cell.angle_alpha   90.00
_cell.angle_beta   90.00
_cell.angle_gamma   90.00
#
_symmetry.space_group_name_H-M   'P 1'
#
loop_
_entity.id
_entity.type
_entity.pdbx_description
1 polymer ?
#
loop_
_entity_poly.entity_id
_entity_poly.type
_entity_poly.pdbx_seq_one_letter_code
_entity_poly.pdbx_strand_id
1 'polypeptide(L)'
;MAVSSAFAGAKLETLIRRRASADGSTKTAAAQIRFLCKPIRTRRALIRRGGPTVRCEVGSDVLVQINTASSSPSLSALEQLKTSAADRYTKERSSIVVIGLSIHTAPVEMREKLAIPEAEWPRAIAELCGLNHIEEAAVLSTCNRMEIYVVAMSQHRGVREVTEWMSKTSGIPVSEICQHRFLLYNKDATQHIFEVSAGLDSLVLGEGQILAQVKQVVKVGQGVTGFGRNISGLFKHAIAVGKRVRTETNIAAGAVSVSSAAVELALMKLPESCNTTARMLVIGAGKMGKLVIKHLVAKGCTKMVVVNRSEERVAAIREELKDVEIIYKPLSEMLTCAAEADVVFTSTASENPLFLKEPRNRSSTCWSGSPGFEAFHRHLCSQKRGFMCHGSRDCTGL
;
A
#
# COMPACT_ATOMS: atom_id res chain seq x y z
N MET A 1 -38.86 24.32 -17.99
CA MET A 1 -38.17 24.42 -19.29
C MET A 1 -37.34 23.16 -19.46
N ALA A 2 -37.72 22.36 -20.45
CA ALA A 2 -37.14 21.07 -20.78
C ALA A 2 -35.88 21.23 -21.63
N VAL A 3 -34.90 20.32 -21.47
CA VAL A 3 -34.38 19.53 -22.60
C VAL A 3 -34.00 18.15 -22.08
N SER A 4 -34.70 17.15 -22.64
CA SER A 4 -34.44 15.72 -22.58
C SER A 4 -33.44 15.33 -23.67
N SER A 5 -32.59 14.33 -23.43
CA SER A 5 -32.14 13.44 -24.50
C SER A 5 -31.90 12.03 -23.94
N ALA A 6 -32.89 11.18 -24.15
CA ALA A 6 -32.76 9.73 -24.24
C ALA A 6 -32.27 9.34 -25.64
N PHE A 7 -31.65 8.17 -25.80
CA PHE A 7 -31.55 7.26 -26.97
C PHE A 7 -30.25 6.44 -26.82
N ALA A 8 -30.11 5.16 -27.17
CA ALA A 8 -30.97 3.99 -27.28
C ALA A 8 -30.00 2.79 -27.37
N GLY A 9 -30.44 1.61 -26.95
CA GLY A 9 -29.65 0.38 -27.00
C GLY A 9 -29.57 -0.27 -28.39
N ALA A 10 -28.65 -1.24 -28.47
CA ALA A 10 -28.52 -2.35 -29.43
C ALA A 10 -27.91 -2.09 -30.83
N LYS A 11 -26.67 -2.55 -31.03
CA LYS A 11 -26.27 -3.60 -32.01
C LYS A 11 -24.73 -3.72 -32.08
N LEU A 12 -24.19 -4.63 -31.28
CA LEU A 12 -22.79 -5.08 -31.33
C LEU A 12 -22.77 -6.48 -31.95
N GLU A 13 -23.02 -6.61 -33.25
CA GLU A 13 -22.90 -7.91 -33.94
C GLU A 13 -22.91 -7.76 -35.48
N THR A 14 -21.98 -7.02 -36.10
CA THR A 14 -21.82 -7.10 -37.58
C THR A 14 -20.51 -6.53 -38.19
N LEU A 15 -19.35 -6.61 -37.53
CA LEU A 15 -18.11 -6.04 -38.10
C LEU A 15 -16.84 -6.91 -38.08
N ILE A 16 -16.93 -8.23 -37.85
CA ILE A 16 -15.76 -9.15 -37.85
C ILE A 16 -15.64 -10.01 -39.13
N ARG A 17 -16.43 -9.75 -40.19
CA ARG A 17 -16.25 -10.43 -41.47
C ARG A 17 -16.35 -9.46 -42.64
N ARG A 18 -15.24 -8.80 -42.98
CA ARG A 18 -14.84 -8.39 -44.35
C ARG A 18 -13.64 -7.46 -44.29
N ARG A 19 -12.45 -8.01 -44.54
CA ARG A 19 -11.41 -7.51 -45.46
C ARG A 19 -10.06 -8.16 -45.13
N ALA A 20 -9.94 -9.40 -45.56
CA ALA A 20 -8.71 -9.82 -46.23
C ALA A 20 -8.64 -9.12 -47.59
N SER A 21 -7.43 -9.01 -48.14
CA SER A 21 -7.05 -8.52 -49.48
C SER A 21 -7.26 -7.03 -49.79
N ALA A 22 -6.18 -6.25 -49.68
CA ALA A 22 -5.72 -5.34 -50.74
C ALA A 22 -4.27 -4.93 -50.47
N ASP A 23 -3.41 -5.36 -51.39
CA ASP A 23 -2.00 -5.08 -51.55
C ASP A 23 -1.79 -3.63 -52.06
N GLY A 24 -0.63 -3.02 -51.80
CA GLY A 24 -0.32 -1.69 -52.35
C GLY A 24 0.72 -0.89 -51.58
N SER A 25 1.97 -0.98 -52.04
CA SER A 25 3.16 -0.30 -51.52
C SER A 25 3.08 1.23 -51.49
N THR A 26 3.74 1.87 -50.52
CA THR A 26 4.66 3.00 -50.75
C THR A 26 5.59 3.19 -49.54
N LYS A 27 6.86 3.52 -49.83
CA LYS A 27 8.02 3.54 -48.93
C LYS A 27 8.16 4.86 -48.16
N THR A 28 9.09 4.84 -47.20
CA THR A 28 9.78 5.93 -46.43
C THR A 28 9.16 6.28 -45.07
N ALA A 29 9.89 6.41 -43.96
CA ALA A 29 11.33 6.35 -43.66
C ALA A 29 11.52 5.79 -42.24
N ALA A 30 12.57 4.98 -42.04
CA ALA A 30 12.91 4.36 -40.77
C ALA A 30 13.68 5.34 -39.87
N ALA A 31 13.17 5.56 -38.65
CA ALA A 31 13.94 6.12 -37.54
C ALA A 31 14.18 4.99 -36.52
N GLN A 32 15.38 4.41 -36.57
CA GLN A 32 15.87 3.45 -35.59
C GLN A 32 16.16 4.17 -34.27
N ILE A 33 15.36 3.93 -33.23
CA ILE A 33 15.75 4.23 -31.85
C ILE A 33 16.40 2.97 -31.28
N ARG A 34 17.73 3.01 -31.13
CA ARG A 34 18.52 1.97 -30.48
C ARG A 34 18.16 1.91 -28.99
N PHE A 35 17.52 0.83 -28.57
CA PHE A 35 17.46 0.43 -27.16
C PHE A 35 18.81 -0.14 -26.72
N LEU A 36 19.58 0.65 -25.96
CA LEU A 36 20.72 0.17 -25.20
C LEU A 36 20.23 -0.37 -23.84
N CYS A 37 19.75 -1.62 -23.85
CA CYS A 37 19.58 -2.40 -22.62
C CYS A 37 20.96 -2.74 -22.06
N LYS A 38 21.37 -2.09 -20.96
CA LYS A 38 22.45 -2.60 -20.10
C LYS A 38 21.83 -3.46 -18.99
N PRO A 39 22.29 -4.71 -18.79
CA PRO A 39 21.76 -5.57 -17.75
C PRO A 39 22.20 -5.08 -16.36
N ILE A 40 21.24 -4.99 -15.44
CA ILE A 40 21.46 -4.76 -14.01
C ILE A 40 22.18 -5.99 -13.44
N ARG A 41 23.46 -5.84 -13.11
CA ARG A 41 24.23 -6.82 -12.34
C ARG A 41 23.84 -6.71 -10.87
N THR A 42 23.16 -7.74 -10.37
CA THR A 42 22.99 -8.01 -8.95
C THR A 42 24.35 -8.33 -8.32
N ARG A 43 24.84 -7.49 -7.40
CA ARG A 43 26.01 -7.81 -6.56
C ARG A 43 25.53 -8.32 -5.20
N ARG A 44 25.61 -9.64 -5.01
CA ARG A 44 25.71 -10.29 -3.69
C ARG A 44 27.04 -9.85 -3.05
N ALA A 45 26.99 -9.23 -1.87
CA ALA A 45 28.16 -9.01 -1.04
C ALA A 45 28.41 -10.24 -0.18
N LEU A 46 29.53 -10.92 -0.45
CA LEU A 46 30.09 -12.00 0.36
C LEU A 46 31.05 -11.40 1.38
N ILE A 47 30.82 -11.73 2.65
CA ILE A 47 31.67 -11.40 3.80
C ILE A 47 32.97 -12.21 3.70
N ARG A 48 34.14 -11.55 3.74
CA ARG A 48 35.39 -12.18 4.18
C ARG A 48 36.29 -11.20 4.94
N ARG A 49 36.73 -11.66 6.11
CA ARG A 49 37.74 -11.06 7.00
C ARG A 49 39.14 -11.15 6.38
N GLY A 50 39.99 -10.16 6.68
CA GLY A 50 41.45 -10.25 6.56
C GLY A 50 42.10 -8.90 6.26
N GLY A 51 42.81 -8.31 7.24
CA GLY A 51 43.89 -7.35 6.98
C GLY A 51 45.14 -8.08 6.44
N PRO A 52 46.27 -7.40 6.12
CA PRO A 52 46.79 -6.20 6.82
C PRO A 52 47.34 -5.06 5.92
N THR A 53 47.59 -3.92 6.57
CA THR A 53 48.54 -2.80 6.29
C THR A 53 49.17 -2.63 4.89
N VAL A 54 49.17 -1.39 4.36
CA VAL A 54 50.38 -0.60 4.01
C VAL A 54 50.03 0.77 3.38
N ARG A 55 50.75 1.79 3.87
CA ARG A 55 51.17 3.12 3.34
C ARG A 55 50.20 4.09 2.65
N CYS A 56 50.24 5.29 3.24
CA CYS A 56 49.97 6.60 2.66
C CYS A 56 51.06 6.96 1.63
N GLU A 57 50.67 7.32 0.41
CA GLU A 57 51.49 8.13 -0.49
C GLU A 57 50.70 9.36 -0.94
N VAL A 58 51.34 10.52 -0.73
CA VAL A 58 50.89 11.85 -1.09
C VAL A 58 51.24 12.04 -2.57
N GLY A 59 50.23 12.04 -3.43
CA GLY A 59 50.37 12.44 -4.84
C GLY A 59 49.91 13.89 -5.01
N SER A 60 50.87 14.80 -5.03
CA SER A 60 50.72 16.15 -5.56
C SER A 60 50.58 16.07 -7.07
N ASP A 61 49.56 16.74 -7.64
CA ASP A 61 49.66 17.53 -8.87
C ASP A 61 48.28 18.11 -9.23
N VAL A 62 48.09 19.37 -8.84
CA VAL A 62 47.01 20.23 -9.33
C VAL A 62 47.69 21.37 -10.09
N LEU A 63 47.58 21.36 -11.41
CA LEU A 63 47.95 22.50 -12.26
C LEU A 63 46.68 23.32 -12.51
N VAL A 64 46.47 24.39 -11.75
CA VAL A 64 45.43 25.40 -12.02
C VAL A 64 46.11 26.67 -12.50
N GLN A 65 45.78 27.07 -13.74
CA GLN A 65 46.21 28.32 -14.34
C GLN A 65 45.65 29.51 -13.55
N ILE A 66 46.55 30.41 -13.14
CA ILE A 66 46.23 31.67 -12.46
C ILE A 66 45.99 32.73 -13.53
N ASN A 67 44.74 33.20 -13.65
CA ASN A 67 44.44 34.46 -14.32
C ASN A 67 44.23 35.55 -13.27
N THR A 68 45.02 36.61 -13.41
CA THR A 68 45.01 37.84 -12.62
C THR A 68 43.85 38.77 -13.02
N ALA A 69 43.05 39.25 -12.05
CA ALA A 69 42.77 40.69 -11.84
C ALA A 69 41.60 40.96 -10.87
N SER A 70 41.75 42.07 -10.13
CA SER A 70 40.77 42.87 -9.37
C SER A 70 40.52 42.57 -7.87
N SER A 71 41.16 43.44 -7.09
CA SER A 71 40.92 43.94 -5.72
C SER A 71 39.56 43.71 -5.04
N SER A 72 39.59 43.08 -3.86
CA SER A 72 38.73 43.34 -2.68
C SER A 72 39.33 42.61 -1.45
N PRO A 73 39.06 43.06 -0.21
CA PRO A 73 39.97 42.84 0.92
C PRO A 73 40.01 41.37 1.35
N SER A 74 41.21 40.92 1.71
CA SER A 74 41.47 39.60 2.26
C SER A 74 40.73 39.43 3.60
N LEU A 75 39.52 38.88 3.56
CA LEU A 75 39.00 38.11 4.69
C LEU A 75 40.07 37.09 5.03
N SER A 76 40.48 37.04 6.30
CA SER A 76 41.59 36.17 6.71
C SER A 76 41.29 34.74 6.27
N ALA A 77 42.28 33.99 5.79
CA ALA A 77 42.10 32.58 5.45
C ALA A 77 41.46 31.78 6.60
N LEU A 78 41.60 32.27 7.84
CA LEU A 78 40.95 31.78 9.04
C LEU A 78 39.43 32.04 9.08
N GLU A 79 38.95 33.18 8.60
CA GLU A 79 37.52 33.47 8.45
C GLU A 79 36.89 32.70 7.29
N GLN A 80 37.63 32.49 6.20
CA GLN A 80 37.19 31.62 5.10
C GLN A 80 37.12 30.15 5.51
N LEU A 81 38.04 29.70 6.38
CA LEU A 81 37.98 28.37 7.00
C LEU A 81 36.88 28.25 8.06
N LYS A 82 36.64 29.30 8.86
CA LYS A 82 35.53 29.32 9.84
C LYS A 82 34.17 29.36 9.16
N THR A 83 33.99 30.15 8.11
CA THR A 83 32.74 30.17 7.32
C THR A 83 32.54 28.85 6.58
N SER A 84 33.59 28.27 5.97
CA SER A 84 33.49 26.98 5.28
C SER A 84 33.44 25.74 6.19
N ALA A 85 33.88 25.83 7.45
CA ALA A 85 33.70 24.78 8.46
C ALA A 85 32.36 24.93 9.20
N ALA A 86 31.93 26.16 9.48
CA ALA A 86 30.59 26.44 10.01
C ALA A 86 29.53 26.03 8.99
N ASP A 87 29.59 26.45 7.73
CA ASP A 87 28.62 26.04 6.68
C ASP A 87 28.65 24.53 6.38
N ARG A 88 29.78 23.85 6.61
CA ARG A 88 29.86 22.39 6.48
C ARG A 88 29.25 21.64 7.66
N TYR A 89 29.07 22.29 8.82
CA TYR A 89 28.54 21.69 10.04
C TYR A 89 27.12 22.19 10.40
N THR A 90 26.70 23.37 9.95
CA THR A 90 25.39 23.99 10.22
C THR A 90 24.37 23.81 9.11
N LYS A 91 24.73 23.10 8.03
CA LYS A 91 23.83 22.83 6.90
C LYS A 91 23.50 21.34 6.79
N GLU A 92 23.06 20.72 7.89
CA GLU A 92 22.21 19.53 7.75
C GLU A 92 20.92 20.01 7.07
N ARG A 93 20.88 19.87 5.74
CA ARG A 93 19.69 20.21 4.96
C ARG A 93 18.56 19.29 5.41
N SER A 94 17.47 19.89 5.90
CA SER A 94 16.23 19.16 6.17
C SER A 94 15.91 18.25 4.99
N SER A 95 15.70 16.99 5.27
CA SER A 95 15.51 15.94 4.27
C SER A 95 14.11 15.37 4.38
N ILE A 96 13.47 15.11 3.24
CA ILE A 96 12.20 14.40 3.21
C ILE A 96 12.53 12.91 3.36
N VAL A 97 11.88 12.23 4.30
CA VAL A 97 12.11 10.81 4.57
C VAL A 97 10.77 10.09 4.59
N VAL A 98 10.69 8.94 3.94
CA VAL A 98 9.56 8.00 4.12
C VAL A 98 10.04 6.78 4.87
N ILE A 99 9.32 6.45 5.92
CA ILE A 99 9.58 5.32 6.81
C ILE A 99 8.30 4.52 6.89
N GLY A 100 8.34 3.22 6.60
CA GLY A 100 7.10 2.45 6.65
C GLY A 100 7.27 0.95 6.57
N LEU A 101 6.11 0.29 6.63
CA LEU A 101 5.93 -1.12 6.37
C LEU A 101 5.02 -1.28 5.15
N SER A 102 5.41 -2.15 4.22
CA SER A 102 4.63 -2.48 3.03
C SER A 102 4.26 -3.97 3.08
N ILE A 103 3.23 -4.36 2.34
CA ILE A 103 2.85 -5.76 2.15
C ILE A 103 3.98 -6.61 1.56
N HIS A 104 4.91 -5.99 0.82
CA HIS A 104 6.08 -6.67 0.26
C HIS A 104 7.11 -7.04 1.31
N THR A 105 7.14 -6.31 2.44
CA THR A 105 8.17 -6.46 3.47
C THR A 105 7.63 -7.01 4.77
N ALA A 106 6.38 -6.71 5.15
CA ALA A 106 5.80 -7.02 6.45
C ALA A 106 4.48 -7.80 6.36
N PRO A 107 4.28 -8.82 7.20
CA PRO A 107 3.04 -9.58 7.24
C PRO A 107 1.89 -8.74 7.85
N VAL A 108 0.64 -9.18 7.65
CA VAL A 108 -0.54 -8.37 8.01
C VAL A 108 -0.68 -8.18 9.51
N GLU A 109 -0.31 -9.18 10.30
CA GLU A 109 -0.36 -9.20 11.78
C GLU A 109 0.58 -8.17 12.41
N MET A 110 1.62 -7.78 11.67
CA MET A 110 2.51 -6.69 12.07
C MET A 110 1.93 -5.34 11.65
N ARG A 111 1.42 -5.23 10.41
CA ARG A 111 0.92 -3.97 9.86
C ARG A 111 -0.34 -3.49 10.55
N GLU A 112 -1.22 -4.38 10.98
CA GLU A 112 -2.46 -4.03 11.69
C GLU A 112 -2.18 -3.33 13.03
N LYS A 113 -1.12 -3.71 13.75
CA LYS A 113 -0.70 -3.06 15.00
C LYS A 113 -0.19 -1.64 14.81
N LEU A 114 0.21 -1.29 13.59
CA LEU A 114 0.65 0.05 13.19
C LEU A 114 -0.43 0.81 12.40
N ALA A 115 -1.61 0.22 12.18
CA ALA A 115 -2.66 0.87 11.43
C ALA A 115 -3.26 2.00 12.26
N ILE A 116 -3.14 3.24 11.76
CA ILE A 116 -3.69 4.42 12.42
C ILE A 116 -4.98 4.84 11.72
N PRO A 117 -6.13 4.88 12.43
CA PRO A 117 -7.39 5.32 11.85
C PRO A 117 -7.37 6.81 11.51
N GLU A 118 -8.20 7.22 10.55
CA GLU A 118 -8.24 8.60 10.03
C GLU A 118 -8.45 9.65 11.13
N ALA A 119 -9.27 9.32 12.14
CA ALA A 119 -9.54 10.21 13.28
C ALA A 119 -8.30 10.52 14.13
N GLU A 120 -7.29 9.63 14.11
CA GLU A 120 -6.08 9.77 14.91
C GLU A 120 -4.91 10.39 14.13
N TRP A 121 -5.05 10.61 12.81
CA TRP A 121 -3.98 11.21 12.02
C TRP A 121 -3.50 12.57 12.56
N PRO A 122 -4.38 13.52 12.97
CA PRO A 122 -3.93 14.78 13.56
C PRO A 122 -3.09 14.60 14.82
N ARG A 123 -3.49 13.66 15.69
CA ARG A 123 -2.77 13.32 16.92
C ARG A 123 -1.41 12.70 16.59
N ALA A 124 -1.37 11.73 15.68
CA ALA A 124 -0.13 11.08 15.27
C ALA A 124 0.87 12.09 14.66
N ILE A 125 0.39 13.02 13.82
CA ILE A 125 1.22 14.11 13.26
C ILE A 125 1.78 15.01 14.37
N ALA A 126 0.95 15.38 15.35
CA ALA A 126 1.38 16.22 16.46
C ALA A 126 2.45 15.51 17.34
N GLU A 127 2.27 14.22 17.63
CA GLU A 127 3.25 13.43 18.37
C GLU A 127 4.58 13.29 17.60
N LEU A 128 4.51 13.05 16.28
CA LEU A 128 5.69 12.95 15.42
C LEU A 128 6.46 14.28 15.34
N CYS A 129 5.75 15.41 15.21
CA CYS A 129 6.38 16.74 15.18
C CYS A 129 6.84 17.22 16.58
N GLY A 130 6.46 16.53 17.64
CA GLY A 130 7.00 16.73 18.98
C GLY A 130 8.39 16.12 19.18
N LEU A 131 8.88 15.33 18.21
CA LEU A 131 10.23 14.74 18.23
C LEU A 131 11.28 15.79 17.85
N ASN A 132 12.46 15.71 18.46
CA ASN A 132 13.47 16.77 18.36
C ASN A 132 13.95 17.03 16.93
N HIS A 133 13.97 16.01 16.06
CA HIS A 133 14.53 16.13 14.72
C HIS A 133 13.47 16.14 13.60
N ILE A 134 12.18 16.28 13.92
CA ILE A 134 11.08 16.21 12.96
C ILE A 134 10.34 17.56 12.90
N GLU A 135 10.31 18.19 11.72
CA GLU A 135 9.66 19.48 11.50
C GLU A 135 8.23 19.34 10.98
N GLU A 136 8.01 18.36 10.10
CA GLU A 136 6.72 18.11 9.46
C GLU A 136 6.48 16.61 9.38
N ALA A 137 5.21 16.19 9.42
CA ALA A 137 4.84 14.79 9.31
C ALA A 137 3.50 14.58 8.57
N ALA A 138 3.37 13.40 7.94
CA ALA A 138 2.11 12.87 7.44
C ALA A 138 2.08 11.35 7.57
N VAL A 139 0.87 10.83 7.78
CA VAL A 139 0.59 9.40 7.92
C VAL A 139 -0.24 8.93 6.74
N LEU A 140 0.22 7.88 6.05
CA LEU A 140 -0.52 7.18 5.01
C LEU A 140 -0.75 5.73 5.47
N SER A 141 -1.92 5.49 6.05
CA SER A 141 -2.35 4.20 6.58
C SER A 141 -3.38 3.56 5.65
N THR A 142 -3.07 2.37 5.14
CA THR A 142 -3.93 1.58 4.23
C THR A 142 -3.86 0.09 4.58
N CYS A 143 -4.68 -0.74 3.94
CA CYS A 143 -4.62 -2.19 4.13
C CYS A 143 -3.31 -2.85 3.64
N ASN A 144 -2.53 -2.18 2.79
CA ASN A 144 -1.31 -2.73 2.17
C ASN A 144 -0.04 -2.04 2.63
N ARG A 145 -0.13 -0.84 3.21
CA ARG A 145 1.02 -0.04 3.62
C ARG A 145 0.68 0.84 4.81
N MET A 146 1.67 1.01 5.68
CA MET A 146 1.69 2.04 6.70
C MET A 146 2.98 2.83 6.51
N GLU A 147 2.84 4.08 6.06
CA GLU A 147 3.97 4.94 5.70
C GLU A 147 3.87 6.27 6.45
N ILE A 148 5.02 6.71 6.97
CA ILE A 148 5.18 7.99 7.64
C ILE A 148 6.14 8.81 6.80
N TYR A 149 5.67 9.95 6.31
CA TYR A 149 6.46 10.91 5.58
C TYR A 149 6.83 12.05 6.52
N VAL A 150 8.12 12.34 6.67
CA VAL A 150 8.62 13.38 7.56
C VAL A 150 9.60 14.31 6.88
N VAL A 151 9.69 15.53 7.38
CA VAL A 151 10.84 16.42 7.15
C VAL A 151 11.72 16.32 8.38
N ALA A 152 12.90 15.73 8.21
CA ALA A 152 13.85 15.52 9.29
C ALA A 152 15.04 16.49 9.18
N MET A 153 15.37 17.19 10.27
CA MET A 153 16.56 18.04 10.34
C MET A 153 17.84 17.20 10.21
N SER A 154 17.85 16.02 10.83
CA SER A 154 18.94 15.04 10.74
C SER A 154 18.40 13.69 10.30
N GLN A 155 18.89 13.16 9.18
CA GLN A 155 18.36 11.93 8.59
C GLN A 155 18.44 10.74 9.56
N HIS A 156 19.62 10.48 10.13
CA HIS A 156 19.81 9.32 11.01
C HIS A 156 19.04 9.45 12.31
N ARG A 157 19.02 10.64 12.93
CA ARG A 157 18.33 10.85 14.20
C ARG A 157 16.82 10.86 14.02
N GLY A 158 16.31 11.53 13.00
CA GLY A 158 14.88 11.53 12.67
C GLY A 158 14.35 10.13 12.37
N VAL A 159 15.08 9.32 11.59
CA VAL A 159 14.69 7.92 11.34
C VAL A 159 14.63 7.12 12.63
N ARG A 160 15.61 7.31 13.53
CA ARG A 160 15.65 6.59 14.81
C ARG A 160 14.46 6.97 15.69
N GLU A 161 14.19 8.26 15.86
CA GLU A 161 13.06 8.78 16.65
C GLU A 161 11.71 8.32 16.11
N VAL A 162 11.50 8.38 14.79
CA VAL A 162 10.24 7.89 14.18
C VAL A 162 10.10 6.38 14.34
N THR A 163 11.19 5.61 14.26
CA THR A 163 11.14 4.15 14.45
C THR A 163 10.83 3.79 15.92
N GLU A 164 11.40 4.53 16.87
CA GLU A 164 11.09 4.40 18.30
C GLU A 164 9.63 4.76 18.57
N TRP A 165 9.11 5.82 17.94
CA TRP A 165 7.70 6.18 18.01
C TRP A 165 6.80 5.06 17.44
N MET A 166 7.13 4.50 16.27
CA MET A 166 6.41 3.35 15.70
C MET A 166 6.37 2.17 16.66
N SER A 167 7.50 1.87 17.31
CA SER A 167 7.60 0.80 18.30
C SER A 167 6.71 1.06 19.51
N LYS A 168 6.73 2.28 20.05
CA LYS A 168 5.90 2.68 21.20
C LYS A 168 4.40 2.61 20.88
N THR A 169 3.99 3.08 19.71
CA THR A 169 2.58 3.12 19.31
C THR A 169 2.02 1.72 19.02
N SER A 170 2.81 0.83 18.44
CA SER A 170 2.36 -0.50 18.03
C SER A 170 2.64 -1.63 19.03
N GLY A 171 3.53 -1.39 20.01
CA GLY A 171 4.05 -2.41 20.91
C GLY A 171 5.01 -3.41 20.24
N ILE A 172 5.38 -3.21 18.97
CA ILE A 172 6.34 -4.07 18.25
C ILE A 172 7.76 -3.63 18.60
N PRO A 173 8.69 -4.55 18.95
CA PRO A 173 10.08 -4.19 19.22
C PRO A 173 10.76 -3.48 18.03
N VAL A 174 11.58 -2.46 18.32
CA VAL A 174 12.34 -1.70 17.30
C VAL A 174 13.16 -2.62 16.39
N SER A 175 13.75 -3.68 16.94
CA SER A 175 14.55 -4.66 16.19
C SER A 175 13.73 -5.38 15.11
N GLU A 176 12.48 -5.72 15.43
CA GLU A 176 11.55 -6.39 14.52
C GLU A 176 11.06 -5.42 13.44
N ILE A 177 10.71 -4.18 13.81
CA ILE A 177 10.36 -3.14 12.85
C ILE A 177 11.52 -2.92 11.86
N CYS A 178 12.76 -2.85 12.34
CA CYS A 178 13.93 -2.63 11.48
C CYS A 178 14.16 -3.74 10.45
N GLN A 179 13.71 -4.98 10.70
CA GLN A 179 13.83 -6.08 9.73
C GLN A 179 12.88 -5.92 8.55
N HIS A 180 11.71 -5.32 8.79
CA HIS A 180 10.64 -5.18 7.78
C HIS A 180 10.48 -3.75 7.25
N ARG A 181 11.16 -2.77 7.86
CA ARG A 181 11.10 -1.35 7.50
C ARG A 181 11.71 -1.10 6.14
N PHE A 182 10.96 -0.41 5.28
CA PHE A 182 11.54 0.27 4.13
C PHE A 182 11.80 1.74 4.46
N LEU A 183 12.83 2.30 3.84
CA LEU A 183 13.35 3.63 4.14
C LEU A 183 13.87 4.26 2.85
N LEU A 184 13.33 5.42 2.47
CA LEU A 184 13.76 6.17 1.29
C LEU A 184 13.93 7.65 1.63
N TYR A 185 14.82 8.32 0.91
CA TYR A 185 15.22 9.70 1.18
C TYR A 185 14.98 10.60 -0.03
N ASN A 186 14.55 11.83 0.23
CA ASN A 186 14.46 12.96 -0.69
C ASN A 186 13.78 12.61 -2.02
N LYS A 187 14.57 12.50 -3.09
CA LYS A 187 14.08 12.20 -4.43
C LYS A 187 13.44 10.82 -4.49
N ASP A 188 14.01 9.83 -3.81
CA ASP A 188 13.47 8.46 -3.81
C ASP A 188 12.16 8.39 -3.02
N ALA A 189 12.06 9.13 -1.92
CA ALA A 189 10.79 9.28 -1.17
C ALA A 189 9.71 9.97 -2.03
N THR A 190 10.09 10.98 -2.82
CA THR A 190 9.19 11.68 -3.73
C THR A 190 8.74 10.80 -4.90
N GLN A 191 9.69 10.05 -5.48
CA GLN A 191 9.41 9.09 -6.54
C GLN A 191 8.45 8.01 -6.04
N HIS A 192 8.70 7.46 -4.84
CA HIS A 192 7.86 6.45 -4.22
C HIS A 192 6.41 6.90 -4.05
N ILE A 193 6.16 8.06 -3.43
CA ILE A 193 4.77 8.53 -3.25
C ILE A 193 4.07 8.82 -4.58
N PHE A 194 4.81 9.19 -5.63
CA PHE A 194 4.26 9.34 -6.97
C PHE A 194 3.87 8.00 -7.59
N GLU A 195 4.71 6.98 -7.46
CA GLU A 195 4.41 5.60 -7.89
C GLU A 195 3.22 5.01 -7.13
N VAL A 196 3.18 5.20 -5.81
CA VAL A 196 2.05 4.81 -4.95
C VAL A 196 0.77 5.54 -5.37
N SER A 197 0.83 6.86 -5.56
CA SER A 197 -0.35 7.65 -5.97
C SER A 197 -0.82 7.32 -7.39
N ALA A 198 0.10 6.94 -8.28
CA ALA A 198 -0.20 6.42 -9.61
C ALA A 198 -0.80 5.01 -9.57
N GLY A 199 -0.65 4.27 -8.46
CA GLY A 199 -1.09 2.87 -8.32
C GLY A 199 -0.14 1.88 -8.99
N LEU A 200 1.13 2.26 -9.19
CA LEU A 200 2.19 1.40 -9.72
C LEU A 200 2.76 0.48 -8.64
N ASP A 201 2.86 0.98 -7.41
CA ASP A 201 3.15 0.17 -6.23
C ASP A 201 1.84 -0.08 -5.48
N SER A 202 1.03 -1.01 -5.98
CA SER A 202 -0.20 -1.50 -5.36
C SER A 202 -0.31 -3.00 -5.62
N LEU A 203 -0.96 -3.75 -4.70
CA LEU A 203 -1.31 -5.16 -4.96
C LEU A 203 -2.04 -5.32 -6.29
N VAL A 204 -2.86 -4.32 -6.62
CA VAL A 204 -3.51 -4.26 -7.92
C VAL A 204 -3.15 -2.98 -8.65
N LEU A 205 -2.50 -3.16 -9.79
CA LEU A 205 -1.99 -2.08 -10.61
C LEU A 205 -3.14 -1.19 -11.08
N GLY A 206 -2.98 0.12 -10.91
CA GLY A 206 -3.96 1.13 -11.36
C GLY A 206 -5.15 1.36 -10.43
N GLU A 207 -5.25 0.67 -9.29
CA GLU A 207 -6.36 0.83 -8.34
C GLU A 207 -6.54 2.31 -7.92
N GLY A 208 -7.76 2.83 -8.02
CA GLY A 208 -8.07 4.24 -7.71
C GLY A 208 -8.16 4.58 -6.22
N GLN A 209 -8.22 3.59 -5.33
CA GLN A 209 -8.46 3.79 -3.90
C GLN A 209 -7.29 4.50 -3.20
N ILE A 210 -6.06 4.16 -3.56
CA ILE A 210 -4.86 4.77 -2.96
C ILE A 210 -4.81 6.28 -3.23
N LEU A 211 -5.15 6.71 -4.45
CA LEU A 211 -5.21 8.14 -4.78
C LEU A 211 -6.30 8.86 -3.97
N ALA A 212 -7.42 8.19 -3.68
CA ALA A 212 -8.46 8.75 -2.82
C ALA A 212 -7.99 8.89 -1.36
N GLN A 213 -7.18 7.96 -0.86
CA GLN A 213 -6.56 8.05 0.48
C GLN A 213 -5.54 9.19 0.54
N VAL A 214 -4.68 9.35 -0.47
CA VAL A 214 -3.73 10.48 -0.53
C VAL A 214 -4.47 11.82 -0.54
N LYS A 215 -5.58 11.93 -1.26
CA LYS A 215 -6.47 13.11 -1.20
C LYS A 215 -7.04 13.33 0.21
N GLN A 216 -7.40 12.26 0.90
CA GLN A 216 -7.93 12.33 2.26
C GLN A 216 -6.86 12.82 3.24
N VAL A 217 -5.61 12.36 3.13
CA VAL A 217 -4.50 12.84 3.95
C VAL A 217 -4.33 14.35 3.80
N VAL A 218 -4.35 14.87 2.57
CA VAL A 218 -4.28 16.33 2.33
C VAL A 218 -5.49 17.06 2.91
N LYS A 219 -6.69 16.48 2.84
CA LYS A 219 -7.91 17.09 3.36
C LYS A 219 -7.91 17.15 4.89
N VAL A 220 -7.51 16.07 5.57
CA VAL A 220 -7.45 16.00 7.04
C VAL A 220 -6.28 16.81 7.58
N GLY A 221 -5.13 16.79 6.88
CA GLY A 221 -3.95 17.58 7.25
C GLY A 221 -4.16 19.09 7.12
N GLN A 222 -5.17 19.56 6.38
CA GLN A 222 -5.54 20.98 6.37
C GLN A 222 -6.04 21.39 7.76
N GLY A 223 -5.24 22.23 8.45
CA GLY A 223 -5.54 22.68 9.81
C GLY A 223 -4.77 21.93 10.91
N VAL A 224 -3.95 20.93 10.56
CA VAL A 224 -3.08 20.24 11.51
C VAL A 224 -1.72 20.92 11.56
N THR A 225 -1.36 21.45 12.72
CA THR A 225 0.01 21.93 12.99
C THR A 225 0.96 20.74 12.91
N GLY A 226 1.93 20.80 11.98
CA GLY A 226 2.83 19.70 11.64
C GLY A 226 2.63 19.13 10.23
N PHE A 227 1.48 19.34 9.60
CA PHE A 227 1.30 19.08 8.16
C PHE A 227 1.79 20.29 7.35
N GLY A 228 3.11 20.52 7.39
CA GLY A 228 3.74 21.73 6.88
C GLY A 228 3.83 21.84 5.36
N ARG A 229 4.55 22.85 4.89
CA ARG A 229 4.56 23.24 3.47
C ARG A 229 5.22 22.20 2.58
N ASN A 230 6.28 21.55 3.05
CA ASN A 230 7.02 20.57 2.26
C ASN A 230 6.20 19.30 2.06
N ILE A 231 5.64 18.75 3.15
CA ILE A 231 4.80 17.55 3.11
C ILE A 231 3.47 17.82 2.41
N SER A 232 2.79 18.94 2.71
CA SER A 232 1.56 19.33 2.01
C SER A 232 1.81 19.52 0.51
N GLY A 233 2.92 20.16 0.14
CA GLY A 233 3.34 20.33 -1.25
C GLY A 233 3.59 19.00 -1.95
N LEU A 234 4.30 18.08 -1.29
CA LEU A 234 4.59 16.74 -1.80
C LEU A 234 3.31 15.95 -2.07
N PHE A 235 2.39 15.87 -1.11
CA PHE A 235 1.14 15.13 -1.27
C PHE A 235 0.22 15.77 -2.32
N LYS A 236 0.16 17.10 -2.42
CA LYS A 236 -0.60 17.78 -3.48
C LYS A 236 -0.04 17.48 -4.87
N HIS A 237 1.28 17.47 -5.03
CA HIS A 237 1.91 17.06 -6.29
C HIS A 237 1.67 15.58 -6.59
N ALA A 238 1.72 14.70 -5.58
CA ALA A 238 1.41 13.28 -5.74
C ALA A 238 -0.02 13.05 -6.25
N ILE A 239 -0.99 13.86 -5.79
CA ILE A 239 -2.37 13.83 -6.32
C ILE A 239 -2.40 14.26 -7.79
N ALA A 240 -1.67 15.30 -8.17
CA ALA A 240 -1.61 15.77 -9.55
C ALA A 240 -0.99 14.71 -10.48
N VAL A 241 0.13 14.09 -10.06
CA VAL A 241 0.78 12.99 -10.78
C VAL A 241 -0.16 11.79 -10.90
N GLY A 242 -0.78 11.35 -9.81
CA GLY A 242 -1.70 10.21 -9.84
C GLY A 242 -2.95 10.43 -10.71
N LYS A 243 -3.44 11.67 -10.82
CA LYS A 243 -4.50 12.04 -11.78
C LYS A 243 -3.97 11.98 -13.21
N ARG A 244 -2.84 12.62 -13.48
CA ARG A 244 -2.23 12.70 -14.80
C ARG A 244 -1.93 11.33 -15.38
N VAL A 245 -1.32 10.42 -14.60
CA VAL A 245 -1.05 9.04 -15.03
C VAL A 245 -2.34 8.31 -15.41
N ARG A 246 -3.44 8.47 -14.67
CA ARG A 246 -4.72 7.82 -15.00
C ARG A 246 -5.43 8.41 -16.21
N THR A 247 -5.19 9.67 -16.53
CA THR A 247 -5.78 10.33 -17.70
C THR A 247 -4.95 10.10 -18.96
N GLU A 248 -3.63 10.11 -18.84
CA GLU A 248 -2.70 9.96 -19.97
C GLU A 248 -2.37 8.49 -20.28
N THR A 249 -2.71 7.55 -19.39
CA THR A 249 -2.46 6.12 -19.58
C THR A 249 -3.72 5.30 -19.33
N ASN A 250 -3.80 4.13 -19.94
CA ASN A 250 -4.88 3.17 -19.71
C ASN A 250 -4.69 2.33 -18.43
N ILE A 251 -3.86 2.76 -17.48
CA ILE A 251 -3.59 1.96 -16.27
C ILE A 251 -4.83 1.69 -15.42
N ALA A 252 -5.82 2.60 -15.46
CA ALA A 252 -7.08 2.43 -14.75
C ALA A 252 -8.07 1.53 -15.51
N ALA A 253 -7.88 1.33 -16.82
CA ALA A 253 -8.78 0.53 -17.63
C ALA A 253 -8.56 -0.95 -17.32
N GLY A 254 -9.59 -1.62 -16.78
CA GLY A 254 -9.50 -3.02 -16.37
C GLY A 254 -8.68 -3.25 -15.10
N ALA A 255 -8.35 -2.20 -14.34
CA ALA A 255 -7.70 -2.35 -13.04
C ALA A 255 -8.62 -3.17 -12.11
N VAL A 256 -8.14 -4.35 -11.75
CA VAL A 256 -8.74 -5.21 -10.72
C VAL A 256 -8.62 -4.44 -9.38
N SER A 257 -9.49 -4.68 -8.42
CA SER A 257 -9.43 -4.09 -7.07
C SER A 257 -9.20 -5.19 -6.04
N VAL A 258 -8.83 -4.82 -4.81
CA VAL A 258 -8.72 -5.82 -3.72
C VAL A 258 -10.06 -6.54 -3.51
N SER A 259 -11.18 -5.83 -3.61
CA SER A 259 -12.53 -6.42 -3.52
C SER A 259 -12.81 -7.42 -4.64
N SER A 260 -12.37 -7.14 -5.87
CA SER A 260 -12.60 -8.06 -6.99
C SER A 260 -11.70 -9.29 -6.90
N ALA A 261 -10.43 -9.11 -6.51
CA ALA A 261 -9.52 -10.21 -6.25
C ALA A 261 -10.04 -11.12 -5.12
N ALA A 262 -10.65 -10.54 -4.08
CA ALA A 262 -11.29 -11.31 -3.01
C ALA A 262 -12.46 -12.16 -3.53
N VAL A 263 -13.30 -11.62 -4.41
CA VAL A 263 -14.40 -12.37 -5.03
C VAL A 263 -13.87 -13.48 -5.94
N GLU A 264 -12.86 -13.20 -6.76
CA GLU A 264 -12.26 -14.22 -7.63
C GLU A 264 -11.60 -15.34 -6.82
N LEU A 265 -10.89 -15.00 -5.75
CA LEU A 265 -10.30 -15.98 -4.85
C LEU A 265 -11.37 -16.87 -4.19
N ALA A 266 -12.48 -16.28 -3.74
CA ALA A 266 -13.59 -17.04 -3.17
C ALA A 266 -14.18 -18.04 -4.17
N LEU A 267 -14.45 -17.59 -5.41
CA LEU A 267 -14.98 -18.45 -6.47
C LEU A 267 -13.99 -19.54 -6.91
N MET A 268 -12.68 -19.27 -6.89
CA MET A 268 -11.65 -20.28 -7.18
C MET A 268 -11.53 -21.35 -6.08
N LYS A 269 -11.88 -21.02 -4.83
CA LYS A 269 -11.81 -21.95 -3.69
C LYS A 269 -13.09 -22.77 -3.53
N LEU A 270 -14.21 -22.30 -4.09
CA LEU A 270 -15.45 -23.07 -4.17
C LEU A 270 -15.34 -24.15 -5.26
N PRO A 271 -16.02 -25.30 -5.10
CA PRO A 271 -16.17 -26.26 -6.18
C PRO A 271 -16.91 -25.62 -7.37
N GLU A 272 -16.46 -25.88 -8.60
CA GLU A 272 -17.04 -25.28 -9.82
C GLU A 272 -18.56 -25.49 -9.93
N SER A 273 -19.07 -26.62 -9.42
CA SER A 273 -20.49 -26.96 -9.39
C SER A 273 -21.34 -26.04 -8.51
N CYS A 274 -20.72 -25.28 -7.60
CA CYS A 274 -21.41 -24.50 -6.57
C CYS A 274 -21.27 -22.98 -6.77
N ASN A 275 -20.57 -22.52 -7.81
CA ASN A 275 -20.28 -21.09 -7.99
C ASN A 275 -21.54 -20.22 -8.14
N THR A 276 -22.63 -20.76 -8.68
CA THR A 276 -23.90 -20.05 -8.86
C THR A 276 -24.86 -20.25 -7.68
N THR A 277 -24.70 -21.32 -6.89
CA THR A 277 -25.61 -21.69 -5.78
C THR A 277 -25.08 -21.35 -4.40
N ALA A 278 -23.79 -20.98 -4.29
CA ALA A 278 -23.18 -20.66 -3.01
C ALA A 278 -23.83 -19.44 -2.36
N ARG A 279 -24.14 -19.56 -1.08
CA ARG A 279 -24.76 -18.51 -0.26
C ARG A 279 -23.69 -17.51 0.14
N MET A 280 -23.80 -16.30 -0.42
CA MET A 280 -22.85 -15.21 -0.18
C MET A 280 -23.30 -14.31 0.96
N LEU A 281 -22.42 -14.10 1.94
CA LEU A 281 -22.60 -13.15 3.03
C LEU A 281 -21.54 -12.05 2.96
N VAL A 282 -21.97 -10.78 2.99
CA VAL A 282 -21.08 -9.61 3.08
C VAL A 282 -21.34 -8.88 4.39
N ILE A 283 -20.34 -8.79 5.25
CA ILE A 283 -20.37 -8.07 6.52
C ILE A 283 -19.68 -6.73 6.32
N GLY A 284 -20.46 -5.65 6.42
CA GLY A 284 -20.06 -4.27 6.18
C GLY A 284 -20.49 -3.79 4.80
N ALA A 285 -21.27 -2.71 4.76
CA ALA A 285 -21.74 -2.06 3.53
C ALA A 285 -21.00 -0.73 3.27
N GLY A 286 -19.70 -0.69 3.57
CA GLY A 286 -18.84 0.46 3.30
C GLY A 286 -18.39 0.52 1.84
N LYS A 287 -17.38 1.37 1.55
CA LYS A 287 -16.79 1.48 0.20
C LYS A 287 -16.32 0.12 -0.33
N MET A 288 -15.63 -0.67 0.51
CA MET A 288 -15.13 -2.00 0.17
C MET A 288 -16.26 -3.02 -0.02
N GLY A 289 -17.21 -3.08 0.91
CA GLY A 289 -18.36 -3.98 0.81
C GLY A 289 -19.21 -3.73 -0.43
N LYS A 290 -19.45 -2.46 -0.79
CA LYS A 290 -20.13 -2.10 -2.04
C LYS A 290 -19.40 -2.61 -3.28
N LEU A 291 -18.06 -2.53 -3.30
CA LEU A 291 -17.27 -3.07 -4.40
C LEU A 291 -17.33 -4.60 -4.45
N VAL A 292 -17.31 -5.29 -3.30
CA VAL A 292 -17.48 -6.75 -3.26
C VAL A 292 -18.84 -7.13 -3.86
N ILE A 293 -19.91 -6.46 -3.44
CA ILE A 293 -21.27 -6.67 -3.97
C ILE A 293 -21.28 -6.49 -5.50
N LYS A 294 -20.75 -5.38 -6.02
CA LYS A 294 -20.69 -5.13 -7.48
C LYS A 294 -19.97 -6.23 -8.25
N HIS A 295 -18.87 -6.75 -7.70
CA HIS A 295 -18.11 -7.82 -8.36
C HIS A 295 -18.82 -9.17 -8.26
N LEU A 296 -19.52 -9.46 -7.15
CA LEU A 296 -20.38 -10.63 -7.05
C LEU A 296 -21.49 -10.59 -8.10
N VAL A 297 -22.16 -9.45 -8.26
CA VAL A 297 -23.19 -9.26 -9.30
C VAL A 297 -22.60 -9.47 -10.70
N ALA A 298 -21.43 -8.88 -10.99
CA ALA A 298 -20.76 -9.03 -12.29
C ALA A 298 -20.34 -10.49 -12.59
N LYS A 299 -20.16 -11.33 -11.57
CA LYS A 299 -19.87 -12.77 -11.70
C LYS A 299 -21.15 -13.63 -11.68
N GLY A 300 -22.34 -13.02 -11.71
CA GLY A 300 -23.63 -13.71 -11.82
C GLY A 300 -24.29 -14.09 -10.49
N CYS A 301 -23.84 -13.53 -9.36
CA CYS A 301 -24.49 -13.74 -8.07
C CYS A 301 -25.83 -12.99 -8.02
N THR A 302 -26.94 -13.72 -7.92
CA THR A 302 -28.31 -13.17 -7.94
C THR A 302 -28.89 -12.92 -6.56
N LYS A 303 -28.34 -13.55 -5.51
CA LYS A 303 -28.83 -13.44 -4.14
C LYS A 303 -27.66 -13.35 -3.15
N MET A 304 -27.74 -12.41 -2.21
CA MET A 304 -26.75 -12.28 -1.13
C MET A 304 -27.35 -11.66 0.12
N VAL A 305 -26.76 -11.99 1.27
CA VAL A 305 -27.07 -11.38 2.56
C VAL A 305 -26.02 -10.32 2.87
N VAL A 306 -26.46 -9.13 3.28
CA VAL A 306 -25.59 -8.03 3.68
C VAL A 306 -25.88 -7.65 5.12
N VAL A 307 -24.89 -7.90 5.98
CA VAL A 307 -24.93 -7.52 7.39
C VAL A 307 -24.30 -6.15 7.56
N ASN A 308 -25.01 -5.20 8.15
CA ASN A 308 -24.47 -3.86 8.38
C ASN A 308 -25.06 -3.20 9.63
N ARG A 309 -24.36 -2.18 10.17
CA ARG A 309 -24.86 -1.37 11.29
C ARG A 309 -26.02 -0.44 10.91
N SER A 310 -26.05 0.01 9.66
CA SER A 310 -27.04 0.97 9.16
C SER A 310 -27.75 0.35 7.97
N GLU A 311 -29.07 0.20 8.09
CA GLU A 311 -29.95 -0.31 7.03
C GLU A 311 -29.95 0.63 5.82
N GLU A 312 -29.99 1.94 6.07
CA GLU A 312 -30.00 2.98 5.03
C GLU A 312 -28.88 2.80 3.99
N ARG A 313 -27.67 2.45 4.44
CA ARG A 313 -26.55 2.18 3.52
C ARG A 313 -26.80 0.98 2.62
N VAL A 314 -27.45 -0.06 3.13
CA VAL A 314 -27.78 -1.26 2.36
C VAL A 314 -28.95 -0.97 1.42
N ALA A 315 -29.95 -0.22 1.87
CA ALA A 315 -31.06 0.25 1.04
C ALA A 315 -30.56 1.08 -0.16
N ALA A 316 -29.62 2.01 0.07
CA ALA A 316 -29.01 2.79 -1.01
C ALA A 316 -28.26 1.92 -2.03
N ILE A 317 -27.59 0.85 -1.59
CA ILE A 317 -26.94 -0.10 -2.51
C ILE A 317 -27.97 -0.90 -3.30
N ARG A 318 -29.08 -1.30 -2.66
CA ARG A 318 -30.19 -2.02 -3.31
C ARG A 318 -30.85 -1.19 -4.40
N GLU A 319 -31.05 0.11 -4.17
CA GLU A 319 -31.60 1.03 -5.19
C GLU A 319 -30.69 1.18 -6.41
N GLU A 320 -29.37 1.12 -6.23
CA GLU A 320 -28.39 1.19 -7.32
C GLU A 320 -28.29 -0.13 -8.11
N LEU A 321 -28.56 -1.28 -7.46
CA LEU A 321 -28.39 -2.62 -8.02
C LEU A 321 -29.71 -3.40 -8.00
N LYS A 322 -30.62 -3.06 -8.92
CA LYS A 322 -31.99 -3.60 -8.97
C LYS A 322 -32.09 -5.04 -9.43
N ASP A 323 -31.06 -5.56 -10.11
CA ASP A 323 -31.08 -6.89 -10.72
C ASP A 323 -30.70 -8.01 -9.73
N VAL A 324 -30.51 -7.71 -8.45
CA VAL A 324 -30.01 -8.66 -7.43
C VAL A 324 -30.79 -8.56 -6.12
N GLU A 325 -31.10 -9.71 -5.53
CA GLU A 325 -31.73 -9.82 -4.22
C GLU A 325 -30.70 -9.59 -3.11
N ILE A 326 -30.72 -8.39 -2.52
CA ILE A 326 -29.88 -8.01 -1.38
C ILE A 326 -30.73 -8.04 -0.11
N ILE A 327 -30.50 -9.03 0.76
CA ILE A 327 -31.19 -9.17 2.05
C ILE A 327 -30.39 -8.44 3.12
N TYR A 328 -31.00 -7.43 3.75
CA TYR A 328 -30.38 -6.73 4.88
C TYR A 328 -30.53 -7.55 6.16
N LYS A 329 -29.48 -7.61 6.97
CA LYS A 329 -29.48 -8.17 8.32
C LYS A 329 -28.75 -7.26 9.30
N PRO A 330 -29.25 -7.09 10.54
CA PRO A 330 -28.56 -6.31 11.56
C PRO A 330 -27.30 -7.05 12.05
N LEU A 331 -26.35 -6.30 12.63
CA LEU A 331 -25.10 -6.87 13.14
C LEU A 331 -25.31 -7.91 14.26
N SER A 332 -26.42 -7.83 14.99
CA SER A 332 -26.80 -8.83 16.01
C SER A 332 -27.06 -10.23 15.44
N GLU A 333 -27.48 -10.32 14.18
CA GLU A 333 -27.76 -11.58 13.49
C GLU A 333 -26.54 -12.11 12.71
N MET A 334 -25.37 -11.47 12.85
CA MET A 334 -24.16 -11.82 12.09
C MET A 334 -23.76 -13.29 12.21
N LEU A 335 -23.79 -13.85 13.43
CA LEU A 335 -23.39 -15.23 13.67
C LEU A 335 -24.36 -16.24 13.04
N THR A 336 -25.67 -15.97 13.14
CA THR A 336 -26.71 -16.78 12.48
C THR A 336 -26.53 -16.77 10.97
N CYS A 337 -26.35 -15.58 10.38
CA CYS A 337 -26.11 -15.44 8.95
C CYS A 337 -24.83 -16.14 8.50
N ALA A 338 -23.78 -16.09 9.32
CA ALA A 338 -22.50 -16.75 9.01
C ALA A 338 -22.62 -18.28 9.04
N ALA A 339 -23.47 -18.85 9.89
CA ALA A 339 -23.76 -20.28 9.92
C ALA A 339 -24.52 -20.76 8.67
N GLU A 340 -25.29 -19.87 8.06
CA GLU A 340 -26.06 -20.12 6.83
C GLU A 340 -25.30 -19.77 5.55
N ALA A 341 -24.10 -19.20 5.64
CA ALA A 341 -23.34 -18.77 4.49
C ALA A 341 -22.27 -19.80 4.10
N ASP A 342 -22.03 -19.93 2.80
CA ASP A 342 -20.93 -20.77 2.29
C ASP A 342 -19.64 -19.95 2.16
N VAL A 343 -19.78 -18.65 1.88
CA VAL A 343 -18.66 -17.69 1.83
C VAL A 343 -19.03 -16.42 2.60
N VAL A 344 -18.11 -15.98 3.47
CA VAL A 344 -18.26 -14.77 4.27
C VAL A 344 -17.18 -13.76 3.90
N PHE A 345 -17.59 -12.58 3.45
CA PHE A 345 -16.73 -11.44 3.21
C PHE A 345 -16.82 -10.44 4.37
N THR A 346 -15.72 -10.20 5.07
CA THR A 346 -15.65 -9.20 6.14
C THR A 346 -14.97 -7.93 5.65
N SER A 347 -15.67 -6.80 5.67
CA SER A 347 -15.14 -5.49 5.24
C SER A 347 -15.60 -4.35 6.16
N THR A 348 -15.38 -4.54 7.46
CA THR A 348 -15.71 -3.57 8.50
C THR A 348 -14.48 -2.75 8.91
N ALA A 349 -14.73 -1.65 9.63
CA ALA A 349 -13.67 -0.86 10.27
C ALA A 349 -13.51 -1.22 11.76
N SER A 350 -13.84 -2.47 12.14
CA SER A 350 -13.68 -2.95 13.52
C SER A 350 -12.21 -3.20 13.79
N GLU A 351 -11.69 -2.67 14.89
CA GLU A 351 -10.33 -2.95 15.36
C GLU A 351 -10.22 -4.34 16.00
N ASN A 352 -11.33 -4.84 16.55
CA ASN A 352 -11.40 -6.17 17.13
C ASN A 352 -11.89 -7.20 16.09
N PRO A 353 -11.33 -8.43 16.08
CA PRO A 353 -11.82 -9.52 15.26
C PRO A 353 -13.31 -9.81 15.53
N LEU A 354 -14.09 -9.95 14.46
CA LEU A 354 -15.52 -10.28 14.54
C LEU A 354 -15.78 -11.77 14.78
N PHE A 355 -14.85 -12.63 14.35
CA PHE A 355 -14.91 -14.07 14.52
C PHE A 355 -13.69 -14.53 15.31
N LEU A 356 -13.93 -15.18 16.44
CA LEU A 356 -12.90 -15.79 17.28
C LEU A 356 -13.16 -17.30 17.35
N LYS A 357 -12.08 -18.07 17.39
CA LYS A 357 -12.17 -19.48 17.75
C LYS A 357 -12.36 -19.54 19.26
N GLU A 358 -13.52 -19.95 19.72
CA GLU A 358 -13.71 -20.16 21.16
C GLU A 358 -12.63 -21.13 21.68
N PRO A 359 -11.97 -20.80 22.81
CA PRO A 359 -11.07 -21.74 23.45
C PRO A 359 -11.88 -22.98 23.83
N ARG A 360 -11.47 -24.14 23.32
CA ARG A 360 -12.17 -25.42 23.49
C ARG A 360 -12.17 -25.82 24.97
N ASN A 361 -13.11 -25.30 25.74
CA ASN A 361 -13.37 -25.76 27.09
C ASN A 361 -14.20 -27.04 27.01
N ARG A 362 -13.71 -28.11 27.64
CA ARG A 362 -14.35 -29.43 27.67
C ARG A 362 -15.67 -29.32 28.43
N SER A 363 -16.77 -29.09 27.71
CA SER A 363 -18.11 -29.65 27.95
C SER A 363 -19.16 -28.76 27.29
N SER A 364 -19.56 -29.15 26.09
CA SER A 364 -20.89 -29.02 25.48
C SER A 364 -20.73 -28.86 23.96
N THR A 365 -21.49 -29.68 23.27
CA THR A 365 -21.62 -29.84 21.82
C THR A 365 -21.73 -28.52 21.05
N CYS A 366 -20.78 -28.22 20.16
CA CYS A 366 -21.06 -27.84 18.75
C CYS A 366 -19.78 -27.70 17.91
N TRP A 367 -19.94 -27.73 16.58
CA TRP A 367 -18.93 -27.83 15.51
C TRP A 367 -18.44 -29.26 15.18
N SER A 368 -19.39 -30.15 14.89
CA SER A 368 -19.15 -31.29 14.02
C SER A 368 -20.21 -31.29 12.92
N GLY A 369 -19.90 -30.71 11.76
CA GLY A 369 -20.80 -30.78 10.60
C GLY A 369 -20.71 -29.62 9.63
N SER A 370 -19.54 -29.43 9.01
CA SER A 370 -19.41 -28.74 7.71
C SER A 370 -18.01 -28.98 7.14
N PRO A 371 -17.84 -29.69 6.01
CA PRO A 371 -16.53 -29.98 5.41
C PRO A 371 -15.71 -28.73 5.03
N GLY A 372 -16.35 -27.57 4.86
CA GLY A 372 -15.71 -26.32 4.42
C GLY A 372 -14.75 -25.69 5.42
N PHE A 373 -15.00 -25.82 6.73
CA PHE A 373 -14.17 -25.16 7.75
C PHE A 373 -12.86 -25.92 8.04
N GLU A 374 -12.88 -27.26 7.93
CA GLU A 374 -11.67 -28.08 8.05
C GLU A 374 -10.71 -27.87 6.86
N ALA A 375 -11.23 -27.63 5.66
CA ALA A 375 -10.42 -27.32 4.49
C ALA A 375 -9.69 -25.96 4.63
N PHE A 376 -10.37 -24.95 5.21
CA PHE A 376 -9.79 -23.64 5.51
C PHE A 376 -8.62 -23.74 6.50
N HIS A 377 -8.77 -24.57 7.54
CA HIS A 377 -7.75 -24.75 8.59
C HIS A 377 -6.58 -25.65 8.14
N ARG A 378 -6.80 -26.66 7.28
CA ARG A 378 -5.73 -27.49 6.73
C ARG A 378 -4.87 -26.72 5.72
N HIS A 379 -5.46 -25.84 4.91
CA HIS A 379 -4.70 -25.07 3.92
C HIS A 379 -3.80 -23.98 4.55
N LEU A 380 -4.29 -23.29 5.58
CA LEU A 380 -3.48 -22.34 6.38
C LEU A 380 -2.40 -23.04 7.22
N CYS A 381 -2.65 -24.25 7.73
CA CYS A 381 -1.61 -25.06 8.40
C CYS A 381 -0.61 -25.69 7.42
N SER A 382 -1.02 -25.96 6.17
CA SER A 382 -0.14 -26.53 5.13
C SER A 382 0.88 -25.52 4.63
N GLN A 383 0.56 -24.23 4.57
CA GLN A 383 1.55 -23.18 4.25
C GLN A 383 2.56 -22.94 5.39
N LYS A 384 2.32 -23.47 6.61
CA LYS A 384 3.28 -23.47 7.72
C LYS A 384 4.25 -24.66 7.75
N ARG A 385 4.15 -25.62 6.81
CA ARG A 385 5.10 -26.75 6.71
C ARG A 385 5.88 -26.70 5.40
N GLY A 386 6.62 -25.62 5.23
CA GLY A 386 7.57 -25.42 4.14
C GLY A 386 8.97 -25.09 4.64
N PHE A 387 9.35 -25.51 5.84
CA PHE A 387 10.75 -25.53 6.28
C PHE A 387 10.99 -26.81 7.09
N MET A 388 11.83 -27.68 6.53
CA MET A 388 12.35 -28.89 7.15
C MET A 388 13.15 -28.53 8.41
N CYS A 389 12.75 -29.08 9.56
CA CYS A 389 13.68 -29.32 10.66
C CYS A 389 14.41 -30.65 10.39
N HIS A 390 15.73 -30.59 10.32
CA HIS A 390 16.62 -31.76 10.37
C HIS A 390 17.37 -31.75 11.70
N GLY A 391 17.34 -32.91 12.39
CA GLY A 391 18.19 -33.27 13.54
C GLY A 391 17.78 -32.60 14.85
N SER A 392 17.65 -33.28 15.99
CA SER A 392 18.06 -34.64 16.38
C SER A 392 17.24 -35.04 17.61
N ARG A 393 16.87 -36.32 17.66
CA ARG A 393 16.32 -37.01 18.84
C ARG A 393 17.42 -37.16 19.89
N ASP A 394 17.03 -37.06 21.15
CA ASP A 394 17.39 -37.95 22.28
C ASP A 394 16.50 -37.52 23.47
N CYS A 395 15.39 -38.18 23.78
CA CYS A 395 15.21 -39.44 24.54
C CYS A 395 15.71 -39.40 26.00
N THR A 396 14.75 -39.68 26.91
CA THR A 396 14.87 -40.03 28.35
C THR A 396 15.16 -38.86 29.31
N GLY A 397 14.50 -38.67 30.45
CA GLY A 397 13.47 -39.41 31.19
C GLY A 397 13.25 -38.72 32.55
N LEU A 398 12.09 -39.01 33.16
CA LEU A 398 11.54 -38.55 34.44
C LEU A 398 10.87 -37.17 34.47
#